data_AF-A0A817YPE6-F1
#
_entry.id   AF-A0A817YPE6-F1
#
_cell.length_a   1.000
_cell.length_b   1.000
_cell.length_c   1.000
_cell.angle_alpha   90.00
_cell.angle_beta   90.00
_cell.angle_gamma   90.00
#
_symmetry.space_group_name_H-M   'P 1'
#
loop_
_entity.id
_entity.type
_entity.pdbx_description
1 polymer ?
#
loop_
_entity_poly.entity_id
_entity_poly.type
_entity_poly.pdbx_seq_one_letter_code
_entity_poly.pdbx_strand_id
1 'polypeptide(L)'
;MLYGNCSCAVSAVCSTPSALYNGLNFSVLFFVRGMRMGCYVLEALLQSSLECFYDPICFDSLKFYLSSTVFWNGTVMNGTTPSRFLTTSTVGDILDELMIEIWNWTLTFDKYFEQCRPIACSYTVTTRNDVIHIVTTLIGLVGGLLTGLKLILPNLVIAVYYVLRRRKRRICEINVVANDLHEVSHDIGNVK
;
A
#
# COMPACT_ATOMS: atom_id res chain seq x y z
N MET A 1 8.94 19.26 20.62
CA MET A 1 8.56 20.55 20.01
C MET A 1 7.37 21.10 20.79
N LEU A 2 7.44 22.35 21.22
CA LEU A 2 6.38 23.02 21.97
C LEU A 2 5.78 24.11 21.08
N TYR A 3 4.45 24.20 21.03
CA TYR A 3 3.73 25.32 20.44
C TYR A 3 2.98 26.03 21.57
N GLY A 4 3.45 27.23 21.94
CA GLY A 4 3.01 27.88 23.17
C GLY A 4 3.25 26.99 24.40
N ASN A 5 2.21 26.77 25.19
CA ASN A 5 2.25 25.89 26.37
C ASN A 5 1.86 24.42 26.06
N CYS A 6 1.76 24.06 24.78
CA CYS A 6 1.26 22.75 24.35
C CYS A 6 2.39 21.90 23.74
N SER A 7 2.47 20.62 24.14
CA SER A 7 3.50 19.69 23.69
C SER A 7 3.02 18.78 22.57
N CYS A 8 3.74 18.82 21.43
CA CYS A 8 3.47 17.95 20.28
C CYS A 8 3.67 16.46 20.57
N ALA A 9 4.38 16.10 21.64
CA ALA A 9 4.55 14.71 22.04
C ALA A 9 3.32 14.14 22.75
N VAL A 10 2.43 15.01 23.25
CA VAL A 10 1.28 14.64 24.09
C VAL A 10 -0.04 14.90 23.38
N SER A 11 -0.12 15.96 22.56
CA SER A 11 -1.33 16.30 21.82
C SER A 11 -1.02 16.71 20.39
N ALA A 12 -1.79 16.16 19.45
CA ALA A 12 -1.72 16.52 18.04
C ALA A 12 -2.44 17.85 17.73
N VAL A 13 -3.38 18.25 18.60
CA VAL A 13 -4.28 19.39 18.41
C VAL A 13 -3.62 20.73 18.76
N CYS A 14 -2.40 20.71 19.33
CA CYS A 14 -1.65 21.90 19.70
C CYS A 14 -1.45 22.85 18.50
N SER A 15 -2.04 24.04 18.58
CA SER A 15 -1.96 25.07 17.53
C SER A 15 -1.91 26.49 18.08
N THR A 16 -1.25 27.38 17.36
CA THR A 16 -1.16 28.83 17.63
C THR A 16 -1.56 29.61 16.37
N PRO A 17 -1.95 30.89 16.49
CA PRO A 17 -2.17 31.74 15.32
C PRO A 17 -0.96 31.71 14.38
N SER A 18 -1.20 31.61 13.08
CA SER A 18 -0.11 31.62 12.11
C SER A 18 0.38 33.05 11.85
N ALA A 19 1.67 33.16 11.60
CA ALA A 19 2.30 34.43 11.30
C ALA A 19 3.42 34.24 10.27
N LEU A 20 3.65 35.29 9.49
CA LEU A 20 4.83 35.41 8.64
C LEU A 20 5.95 36.03 9.47
N TYR A 21 7.14 35.44 9.38
CA TYR A 21 8.31 35.86 10.15
C TYR A 21 9.40 36.39 9.22
N ASN A 22 10.16 37.37 9.69
CA ASN A 22 11.37 37.80 9.01
C ASN A 22 12.43 36.70 9.10
N GLY A 23 12.95 36.24 7.97
CA GLY A 23 13.95 35.16 7.92
C GLY A 23 15.29 35.47 8.60
N LEU A 24 15.62 36.75 8.84
CA LEU A 24 16.88 37.16 9.46
C LEU A 24 16.76 37.25 10.99
N ASN A 25 15.70 37.92 11.47
CA ASN A 25 15.56 38.28 12.88
C ASN A 25 14.43 37.53 13.60
N PHE A 26 13.68 36.67 12.91
CA PHE A 26 12.52 35.94 13.42
C PHE A 26 11.44 36.83 14.06
N SER A 27 11.41 38.12 13.71
CA SER A 27 10.36 39.03 14.14
C SER A 27 9.07 38.75 13.37
N VAL A 28 7.93 38.83 14.05
CA VAL A 28 6.62 38.71 13.41
C VAL A 28 6.40 39.89 12.46
N LEU A 29 6.14 39.61 11.19
CA LEU A 29 5.81 40.59 10.16
C LEU A 29 4.30 40.79 10.05
N PHE A 30 3.53 39.70 10.08
CA PHE A 30 2.10 39.72 9.82
C PHE A 30 1.43 38.46 10.39
N PHE A 31 0.31 38.63 11.09
CA PHE A 31 -0.53 37.50 11.51
C PHE A 31 -1.61 37.24 10.46
N VAL A 32 -1.72 35.99 10.02
CA VAL A 32 -2.74 35.62 9.02
C VAL A 32 -4.02 35.25 9.76
N ARG A 33 -5.00 36.17 9.74
CA ARG A 33 -6.25 35.98 10.49
C ARG A 33 -6.98 34.71 10.07
N GLY A 34 -7.48 33.96 11.04
CA GLY A 34 -8.16 32.69 10.82
C GLY A 34 -7.21 31.50 10.61
N MET A 35 -5.99 31.71 10.13
CA MET A 35 -5.04 30.61 9.96
C MET A 35 -4.30 30.27 11.25
N ARG A 36 -4.04 28.98 11.44
CA ARG A 36 -3.30 28.42 12.56
C ARG A 36 -2.12 27.60 12.04
N MET A 37 -1.06 27.60 12.82
CA MET A 37 0.07 26.68 12.68
C MET A 37 0.16 25.82 13.94
N GLY A 38 0.69 24.62 13.83
CA GLY A 38 0.71 23.71 14.97
C GLY A 38 1.66 22.54 14.76
N CYS A 39 1.56 21.58 15.68
CA CYS A 39 2.39 20.38 15.66
C CYS A 39 2.21 19.57 14.38
N TYR A 40 0.97 19.48 13.89
CA TYR A 40 0.62 18.80 12.65
C TYR A 40 -0.10 19.76 11.73
N VAL A 41 0.35 19.84 10.48
CA VAL A 41 -0.21 20.75 9.48
C VAL A 41 -1.70 20.47 9.26
N LEU A 42 -2.10 19.20 9.22
CA LEU A 42 -3.50 18.82 9.05
C LEU A 42 -4.36 19.30 10.23
N GLU A 43 -3.95 19.03 11.48
CA GLU A 43 -4.69 19.48 12.67
C GLU A 43 -4.79 21.00 12.76
N ALA A 44 -3.70 21.70 12.44
CA ALA A 44 -3.69 23.15 12.39
C ALA A 44 -4.60 23.69 11.29
N LEU A 45 -4.63 23.03 10.12
CA LEU A 45 -5.51 23.38 9.01
C LEU A 45 -6.98 23.18 9.40
N LEU A 46 -7.33 22.04 10.00
CA LEU A 46 -8.70 21.75 10.44
C LEU A 46 -9.20 22.79 11.44
N GLN A 47 -8.32 23.30 12.31
CA GLN A 47 -8.65 24.36 13.28
C GLN A 47 -8.57 25.77 12.69
N SER A 48 -8.12 25.93 11.45
CA SER A 48 -8.04 27.23 10.77
C SER A 48 -9.39 27.60 10.16
N SER A 49 -9.66 28.90 10.01
CA SER A 49 -10.76 29.45 9.21
C SER A 49 -10.20 30.17 7.96
N LEU A 50 -11.10 30.46 7.01
CA LEU A 50 -10.75 31.12 5.74
C LEU A 50 -10.95 32.65 5.79
N GLU A 51 -11.06 33.24 6.98
CA GLU A 51 -11.37 34.66 7.19
C GLU A 51 -10.49 35.61 6.37
N CYS A 52 -9.17 35.39 6.33
CA CYS A 52 -8.24 36.28 5.62
C CYS A 52 -8.54 36.39 4.12
N PHE A 53 -9.15 35.37 3.52
CA PHE A 53 -9.47 35.38 2.09
C PHE A 53 -10.70 36.23 1.75
N TYR A 54 -11.53 36.56 2.74
CA TYR A 54 -12.70 37.45 2.59
C TYR A 54 -12.42 38.88 3.05
N ASP A 55 -11.32 39.11 3.77
CA ASP A 55 -10.89 40.43 4.23
C ASP A 55 -9.86 41.02 3.24
N PRO A 56 -10.17 42.12 2.54
CA PRO A 56 -9.28 42.67 1.53
C PRO A 56 -7.95 43.16 2.12
N ILE A 57 -7.96 43.70 3.34
CA ILE A 57 -6.75 44.21 4.01
C ILE A 57 -5.84 43.03 4.36
N CYS A 58 -6.42 41.95 4.90
CA CYS A 58 -5.67 40.74 5.23
C CYS A 58 -5.09 40.08 3.97
N PHE A 59 -5.92 39.91 2.95
CA PHE A 59 -5.54 39.30 1.68
C PHE A 59 -4.43 40.06 0.96
N ASP A 60 -4.55 41.39 0.85
CA ASP A 60 -3.55 42.22 0.19
C ASP A 60 -2.22 42.23 0.96
N SER A 61 -2.28 42.24 2.30
CA SER A 61 -1.08 42.11 3.15
C SER A 61 -0.41 40.74 2.96
N LEU A 62 -1.20 39.67 2.96
CA LEU A 62 -0.70 38.31 2.72
C LEU A 62 -0.05 38.20 1.34
N LYS A 63 -0.71 38.74 0.31
CA LYS A 63 -0.20 38.79 -1.07
C LYS A 63 1.09 39.59 -1.16
N PHE A 64 1.18 40.74 -0.49
CA PHE A 64 2.37 41.57 -0.47
C PHE A 64 3.59 40.80 0.06
N TYR A 65 3.47 40.16 1.22
CA TYR A 65 4.58 39.42 1.81
C TYR A 65 4.95 38.16 1.00
N LEU A 66 3.96 37.48 0.39
CA LEU A 66 4.20 36.28 -0.42
C LEU A 66 4.64 36.57 -1.85
N SER A 67 4.43 37.78 -2.37
CA SER A 67 4.73 38.16 -3.77
C SER A 67 6.17 37.92 -4.19
N SER A 68 7.11 37.95 -3.24
CA SER A 68 8.53 37.65 -3.46
C SER A 68 8.82 36.16 -3.71
N THR A 69 7.88 35.27 -3.38
CA THR A 69 8.05 33.81 -3.41
C THR A 69 7.13 33.10 -4.38
N VAL A 70 5.92 33.65 -4.63
CA VAL A 70 4.90 33.02 -5.48
C VAL A 70 4.16 34.07 -6.28
N PHE A 71 4.04 33.87 -7.61
CA PHE A 71 3.12 34.65 -8.43
C PHE A 71 1.68 34.27 -8.10
N TRP A 72 1.01 35.10 -7.30
CA TRP A 72 -0.39 34.92 -6.95
C TRP A 72 -1.28 35.95 -7.65
N ASN A 73 -2.04 35.51 -8.67
CA ASN A 73 -3.03 36.33 -9.38
C ASN A 73 -4.47 36.16 -8.82
N GLY A 74 -4.60 35.80 -7.54
CA GLY A 74 -5.89 35.65 -6.90
C GLY A 74 -6.50 37.00 -6.52
N THR A 75 -7.82 37.00 -6.43
CA THR A 75 -8.64 38.11 -5.93
C THR A 75 -9.25 37.74 -4.59
N VAL A 76 -9.59 38.75 -3.79
CA VAL A 76 -10.34 38.60 -2.54
C VAL A 76 -11.68 37.89 -2.82
N MET A 77 -12.08 36.98 -1.94
CA MET A 77 -13.36 36.29 -2.04
C MET A 77 -14.50 37.21 -1.62
N ASN A 78 -15.66 37.04 -2.24
CA ASN A 78 -16.82 37.86 -1.94
C ASN A 78 -17.55 37.33 -0.70
N GLY A 79 -17.49 38.06 0.42
CA GLY A 79 -18.21 37.70 1.65
C GLY A 79 -19.72 37.93 1.59
N THR A 80 -20.23 38.55 0.52
CA THR A 80 -21.67 38.82 0.34
C THR A 80 -22.41 37.72 -0.43
N THR A 81 -21.68 36.79 -1.06
CA THR A 81 -22.33 35.64 -1.69
C THR A 81 -22.91 34.74 -0.60
N PRO A 82 -24.18 34.30 -0.72
CA PRO A 82 -24.77 33.41 0.25
C PRO A 82 -23.99 32.09 0.27
N SER A 83 -23.41 31.78 1.43
CA SER A 83 -22.75 30.51 1.72
C SER A 83 -23.44 29.89 2.94
N ARG A 84 -23.42 28.56 2.99
CA ARG A 84 -23.88 27.82 4.15
C ARG A 84 -22.95 28.01 5.35
N PHE A 85 -21.67 28.27 5.09
CA PHE A 85 -20.64 28.39 6.11
C PHE A 85 -20.35 29.86 6.41
N LEU A 86 -20.07 30.15 7.68
CA LEU A 86 -19.63 31.48 8.08
C LEU A 86 -18.15 31.63 7.71
N THR A 87 -17.69 32.86 7.51
CA THR A 87 -16.26 33.13 7.25
C THR A 87 -15.37 32.69 8.41
N THR A 88 -15.92 32.64 9.63
CA THR A 88 -15.27 32.18 10.86
C THR A 88 -15.38 30.67 11.07
N SER A 89 -16.14 29.93 10.24
CA SER A 89 -16.20 28.47 10.33
C SER A 89 -14.82 27.88 10.08
N THR A 90 -14.47 26.85 10.85
CA THR A 90 -13.20 26.18 10.67
C THR A 90 -13.24 25.27 9.45
N VAL A 91 -12.08 24.98 8.85
CA VAL A 91 -11.98 24.02 7.75
C VAL A 91 -12.45 22.63 8.20
N GLY A 92 -12.26 22.29 9.48
CA GLY A 92 -12.85 21.09 10.09
C GLY A 92 -14.37 21.08 10.01
N ASP A 93 -15.03 22.15 10.46
CA ASP A 93 -16.50 22.26 10.38
C ASP A 93 -17.00 22.14 8.92
N ILE A 94 -16.27 22.72 7.98
CA ILE A 94 -16.61 22.67 6.54
C ILE A 94 -16.44 21.23 6.03
N LEU A 95 -15.37 20.53 6.42
CA LEU A 95 -15.10 19.15 6.00
C LEU A 95 -16.03 18.12 6.63
N ASP A 96 -16.44 18.32 7.89
CA ASP A 96 -17.43 17.48 8.56
C ASP A 96 -18.78 17.49 7.82
N GLU A 97 -19.05 18.58 7.11
CA GLU A 97 -20.21 18.78 6.24
C GLU A 97 -19.90 18.53 4.75
N LEU A 98 -18.81 17.81 4.48
CA LEU A 98 -18.31 17.43 3.15
C LEU A 98 -18.11 18.61 2.19
N MET A 99 -17.94 19.82 2.73
CA MET A 99 -17.84 21.07 1.98
C MET A 99 -19.07 21.36 1.09
N ILE A 100 -20.25 20.84 1.47
CA ILE A 100 -21.48 20.97 0.68
C ILE A 100 -22.14 22.32 0.98
N GLU A 101 -22.12 23.22 -0.02
CA GLU A 101 -22.77 24.54 0.02
C GLU A 101 -24.29 24.46 -0.21
N ILE A 102 -24.74 23.63 -1.15
CA ILE A 102 -26.16 23.52 -1.52
C ILE A 102 -26.53 22.05 -1.68
N TRP A 103 -27.54 21.60 -0.93
CA TRP A 103 -28.17 20.31 -1.13
C TRP A 103 -29.17 20.40 -2.28
N ASN A 104 -28.75 19.95 -3.46
CA ASN A 104 -29.64 19.87 -4.61
C ASN A 104 -30.06 18.42 -4.89
N TRP A 105 -31.27 18.06 -4.46
CA TRP A 105 -31.86 16.73 -4.67
C TRP A 105 -32.08 16.35 -6.14
N THR A 106 -31.98 17.30 -7.07
CA THR A 106 -32.09 17.03 -8.52
C THR A 106 -30.78 16.55 -9.15
N LEU A 107 -29.64 16.71 -8.45
CA LEU A 107 -28.36 16.14 -8.82
C LEU A 107 -28.27 14.72 -8.26
N THR A 108 -28.54 13.72 -9.11
CA THR A 108 -28.31 12.32 -8.76
C THR A 108 -26.81 12.03 -8.78
N PHE A 109 -26.34 11.26 -7.78
CA PHE A 109 -24.94 10.84 -7.65
C PHE A 109 -24.40 10.24 -8.96
N ASP A 110 -25.23 9.46 -9.69
CA ASP A 110 -24.85 8.84 -10.96
C ASP A 110 -24.39 9.86 -12.01
N LYS A 111 -25.08 10.99 -12.13
CA LYS A 111 -24.74 12.04 -13.10
C LYS A 111 -23.43 12.74 -12.72
N TYR A 112 -23.24 12.98 -11.43
CA TYR A 112 -22.01 13.57 -10.90
C TYR A 112 -20.81 12.62 -11.10
N PHE A 113 -20.99 11.34 -10.77
CA PHE A 113 -19.96 10.31 -10.95
C PHE A 113 -19.56 10.17 -12.42
N GLU A 114 -20.52 10.12 -13.35
CA GLU A 114 -20.21 10.04 -14.78
C GLU A 114 -19.39 11.25 -15.28
N GLN A 115 -19.59 12.44 -14.70
CA GLN A 115 -18.80 13.63 -15.05
C GLN A 115 -17.40 13.62 -14.44
N CYS A 116 -17.25 13.10 -13.22
CA CYS A 116 -16.00 13.17 -12.46
C CYS A 116 -15.19 11.87 -12.46
N ARG A 117 -15.66 10.81 -13.13
CA ARG A 117 -14.96 9.51 -13.12
C ARG A 117 -13.57 9.64 -13.75
N PRO A 118 -12.53 9.06 -13.12
CA PRO A 118 -11.20 9.04 -13.69
C PRO A 118 -11.19 8.25 -15.02
N ILE A 119 -10.41 8.72 -15.99
CA ILE A 119 -10.29 8.09 -17.32
C ILE A 119 -9.67 6.69 -17.22
N ALA A 120 -8.77 6.50 -16.25
CA ALA A 120 -8.18 5.21 -15.92
C ALA A 120 -7.90 5.14 -14.43
N CYS A 121 -8.21 4.01 -13.79
CA CYS A 121 -7.83 3.72 -12.42
C CYS A 121 -6.53 2.92 -12.41
N SER A 122 -5.53 3.42 -11.69
CA SER A 122 -4.33 2.67 -11.31
C SER A 122 -4.51 2.23 -9.86
N TYR A 123 -4.40 0.93 -9.59
CA TYR A 123 -4.37 0.42 -8.23
C TYR A 123 -3.03 -0.26 -7.98
N THR A 124 -2.44 0.03 -6.82
CA THR A 124 -1.27 -0.67 -6.32
C THR A 124 -1.74 -1.70 -5.30
N VAL A 125 -1.53 -2.97 -5.60
CA VAL A 125 -1.81 -4.06 -4.66
C VAL A 125 -0.70 -4.06 -3.61
N THR A 126 -0.98 -3.52 -2.43
CA THR A 126 -0.05 -3.55 -1.28
C THR A 126 -0.48 -4.69 -0.35
N THR A 127 0.31 -5.76 -0.30
CA THR A 127 0.09 -6.89 0.61
C THR A 127 0.69 -6.57 1.99
N ARG A 128 -0.14 -6.54 3.03
CA ARG A 128 0.23 -6.04 4.38
C ARG A 128 1.25 -6.92 5.14
N ASN A 129 1.60 -8.10 4.62
CA ASN A 129 2.39 -9.11 5.34
C ASN A 129 3.46 -9.81 4.46
N ASP A 130 4.15 -9.10 3.56
CA ASP A 130 5.17 -9.71 2.68
C ASP A 130 6.24 -10.50 3.46
N VAL A 131 6.70 -9.97 4.60
CA VAL A 131 7.75 -10.62 5.41
C VAL A 131 7.27 -11.98 5.96
N ILE A 132 6.05 -12.06 6.48
CA ILE A 132 5.49 -13.30 7.01
C ILE A 132 5.28 -14.30 5.86
N HIS A 133 4.86 -13.82 4.68
CA HIS A 133 4.65 -14.67 3.51
C HIS A 133 5.97 -15.26 2.98
N ILE A 134 7.07 -14.50 3.02
CA ILE A 134 8.41 -14.96 2.64
C ILE A 134 8.92 -16.01 3.65
N VAL A 135 8.74 -15.77 4.95
CA VAL A 135 9.21 -16.71 5.98
C VAL A 135 8.44 -18.04 5.93
N THR A 136 7.10 -18.00 5.79
CA THR A 136 6.29 -19.22 5.73
C THR A 136 6.55 -20.03 4.48
N THR A 137 6.81 -19.38 3.34
CA THR A 137 7.20 -20.08 2.10
C THR A 137 8.56 -20.76 2.23
N LEU A 138 9.57 -20.11 2.83
CA LEU A 138 10.87 -20.75 3.09
C LEU A 138 10.75 -21.95 4.03
N ILE A 139 10.00 -21.83 5.13
CA ILE A 139 9.77 -22.93 6.07
C ILE A 139 9.03 -24.09 5.38
N GLY A 140 8.00 -23.78 4.57
CA GLY A 140 7.25 -24.77 3.81
C GLY A 140 8.09 -25.49 2.77
N LEU A 141 9.01 -24.78 2.10
CA LEU A 141 9.88 -25.34 1.07
C LEU A 141 10.94 -26.26 1.69
N VAL A 142 11.60 -25.82 2.77
CA VAL A 142 12.58 -26.65 3.49
C VAL A 142 11.91 -27.87 4.13
N GLY A 143 10.78 -27.67 4.81
CA GLY A 143 10.03 -28.75 5.47
C GLY A 143 9.45 -29.74 4.47
N GLY A 144 8.88 -29.24 3.37
CA GLY A 144 8.31 -30.05 2.30
C GLY A 144 9.36 -30.86 1.56
N LEU A 145 10.51 -30.26 1.25
CA LEU A 145 11.60 -30.94 0.54
C LEU A 145 12.21 -32.08 1.36
N LEU A 146 12.51 -31.84 2.64
CA LEU A 146 13.08 -32.86 3.52
C LEU A 146 12.11 -34.03 3.78
N THR A 147 10.83 -33.71 3.97
CA THR A 147 9.79 -34.71 4.24
C THR A 147 9.46 -35.51 2.99
N GLY A 148 9.33 -34.83 1.84
CA GLY A 148 9.11 -35.46 0.54
C GLY A 148 10.26 -36.40 0.17
N LEU A 149 11.50 -35.98 0.35
CA LEU A 149 12.67 -36.81 0.06
C LEU A 149 12.72 -38.08 0.93
N LYS A 150 12.42 -37.95 2.24
CA LYS A 150 12.34 -39.11 3.15
C LYS A 150 11.23 -40.10 2.78
N LEU A 151 10.14 -39.64 2.19
CA LEU A 151 9.05 -40.50 1.72
C LEU A 151 9.38 -41.18 0.39
N ILE A 152 10.04 -40.45 -0.51
CA ILE A 152 10.38 -40.91 -1.86
C ILE A 152 11.51 -41.95 -1.81
N LEU A 153 12.57 -41.71 -1.04
CA LEU A 153 13.75 -42.59 -0.96
C LEU A 153 13.44 -44.08 -0.67
N PRO A 154 12.69 -44.48 0.38
CA PRO A 154 12.42 -45.88 0.66
C PRO A 154 11.57 -46.55 -0.43
N ASN A 155 10.59 -45.82 -0.97
CA ASN A 155 9.73 -46.32 -2.04
C ASN A 155 10.52 -46.54 -3.34
N LEU A 156 11.45 -45.63 -3.67
CA LEU A 156 12.32 -45.74 -4.84
C LEU A 156 13.29 -46.91 -4.70
N VAL A 157 13.90 -47.10 -3.52
CA VAL A 157 14.81 -48.23 -3.25
C VAL A 157 14.08 -49.57 -3.36
N ILE A 158 12.88 -49.69 -2.79
CA ILE A 158 12.07 -50.92 -2.89
C ILE A 158 11.69 -51.18 -4.36
N ALA A 159 11.26 -50.16 -5.10
CA ALA A 159 10.91 -50.29 -6.51
C ALA A 159 12.11 -50.73 -7.37
N VAL A 160 13.27 -50.10 -7.18
CA VAL A 160 14.52 -50.46 -7.90
C VAL A 160 14.96 -51.88 -7.54
N TYR A 161 14.96 -52.24 -6.25
CA TYR A 161 15.27 -53.60 -5.81
C TYR A 161 14.33 -54.63 -6.44
N TYR A 162 13.03 -54.34 -6.50
CA TYR A 162 12.03 -55.21 -7.12
C TYR A 162 12.29 -55.41 -8.62
N VAL A 163 12.63 -54.34 -9.35
CA VAL A 163 12.94 -54.38 -10.78
C VAL A 163 14.24 -55.16 -11.05
N LEU A 164 15.30 -54.92 -10.26
CA LEU A 164 16.57 -55.66 -10.39
C LEU A 164 16.39 -57.15 -10.08
N ARG A 165 15.60 -57.51 -9.07
CA ARG A 165 15.26 -58.90 -8.75
C ARG A 165 14.48 -59.57 -9.88
N ARG A 166 13.53 -58.87 -10.51
CA ARG A 166 12.81 -59.38 -11.70
C ARG A 166 13.74 -59.59 -12.90
N ARG A 167 14.72 -58.70 -13.14
CA ARG A 167 15.72 -58.89 -14.20
C ARG A 167 16.63 -60.10 -13.94
N LYS A 168 17.08 -60.29 -12.69
CA LYS A 168 17.94 -61.43 -12.33
C LYS A 168 17.24 -62.79 -12.49
N ARG A 169 15.93 -62.89 -12.19
CA ARG A 169 15.15 -64.11 -12.43
C ARG A 169 15.04 -64.46 -13.92
N ARG A 170 14.82 -63.47 -14.79
CA ARG A 170 14.77 -63.70 -16.24
C ARG A 170 16.12 -64.13 -16.83
N ILE A 171 17.24 -63.65 -16.28
CA ILE A 171 18.58 -64.09 -16.71
C ILE A 171 18.88 -65.52 -16.26
N CYS A 172 18.46 -65.92 -15.05
CA CYS A 172 18.58 -67.32 -14.61
C CYS A 172 17.69 -68.27 -15.44
N GLU A 173 16.45 -67.88 -15.79
CA GLU A 173 15.61 -68.71 -16.66
C GLU A 173 16.23 -68.89 -18.06
N ILE A 174 16.80 -67.84 -18.65
CA ILE A 174 17.50 -67.97 -19.94
C ILE A 174 18.76 -68.84 -19.82
N ASN A 175 19.53 -68.71 -18.73
CA ASN A 175 20.73 -69.52 -18.51
C ASN A 175 20.41 -71.00 -18.21
N VAL A 176 19.29 -71.28 -17.53
CA VAL A 176 18.81 -72.65 -17.31
C VAL A 176 18.37 -73.28 -18.64
N VAL A 177 17.56 -72.57 -19.44
CA VAL A 177 17.14 -73.05 -20.77
C VAL A 177 18.34 -73.22 -21.71
N ALA A 178 19.35 -72.36 -21.65
CA ALA A 178 20.58 -72.50 -22.44
C ALA A 178 21.43 -73.70 -22.01
N ASN A 179 21.50 -74.00 -20.70
CA ASN A 179 22.18 -75.21 -20.20
C ASN A 179 21.43 -76.49 -20.61
N ASP A 180 20.09 -76.49 -20.56
CA ASP A 180 19.27 -77.64 -20.98
C ASP A 180 19.41 -77.92 -22.50
N LEU A 181 19.54 -76.88 -23.33
CA LEU A 181 19.80 -77.02 -24.78
C LEU A 181 21.20 -77.57 -25.09
N HIS A 182 22.19 -77.31 -24.25
CA HIS A 182 23.55 -77.84 -24.42
C HIS A 182 23.63 -79.32 -24.03
N GLU A 183 22.86 -79.76 -23.03
CA GLU A 183 22.78 -81.17 -22.60
C GLU A 183 22.01 -82.04 -23.62
N VAL A 184 20.94 -81.52 -24.23
CA VAL A 184 20.17 -82.22 -25.29
C VAL A 184 20.96 -82.37 -26.60
N SER A 185 21.85 -81.42 -26.95
CA SER A 185 22.66 -81.52 -28.18
C SER A 185 23.69 -82.66 -28.14
N HIS A 186 24.08 -83.11 -26.95
CA HIS A 186 25.05 -84.19 -26.78
C HIS A 186 24.40 -85.59 -26.92
N ASP A 187 23.08 -85.71 -26.75
CA ASP A 187 22.34 -86.98 -26.90
C ASP A 187 21.85 -87.25 -28.33
N ILE A 188 21.64 -86.21 -29.15
CA ILE A 188 21.19 -86.38 -30.56
C ILE A 188 22.31 -86.88 -31.48
N GLY A 189 23.58 -86.78 -31.06
CA GLY A 189 24.73 -87.28 -31.82
C GLY A 189 24.96 -88.81 -31.75
N ASN A 190 24.17 -89.56 -30.96
CA ASN A 190 24.46 -90.96 -30.65
C ASN A 190 23.31 -91.94 -30.94
N VAL A 191 22.31 -91.53 -31.71
CA VAL A 191 21.28 -92.46 -32.23
C VAL A 191 21.56 -92.67 -33.72
N LYS A 192 22.37 -93.69 -33.97
CA LYS A 192 22.68 -94.27 -35.28
C LYS A 192 21.68 -95.38 -35.61
#